data_AF-A0A527Z9V0-F1
#
_entry.id   AF-A0A527Z9V0-F1
#
_cell.length_a   1.000
_cell.length_b   1.000
_cell.length_c   1.000
_cell.angle_alpha   90.00
_cell.angle_beta   90.00
_cell.angle_gamma   90.00
#
_symmetry.space_group_name_H-M   'P 1'
#
loop_
_entity.id
_entity.type
_entity.pdbx_description
1 polymer ?
#
loop_
_entity_poly.entity_id
_entity_poly.type
_entity_poly.pdbx_seq_one_letter_code
_entity_poly.pdbx_strand_id
1 'polypeptide(L)'
;GPLVRRVGHARAFMVLSALIVLSNAAVGAGPHPLSWIAARALYGFAICGLFIVAQSWLNDVIANAIRGRVMAFFYVAYVAGLGVGYWTLALIDIRAADAPLVGIAFTALSILPVGLTRLAQPPPPQAASVALGRAWRISPVGVAGMLAVGGLSMTISGFAPIHATAKGYSQADVALLLSAMPIGTLILQIPLG
;
A
#
# COMPACT_ATOMS: atom_id res chain seq x y z
N GLY A 1 1.47 -4.60 16.82
CA GLY A 1 1.89 -6.02 16.66
C GLY A 1 3.19 -6.32 17.37
N PRO A 2 3.65 -7.59 17.46
CA PRO A 2 4.86 -7.98 18.20
C PRO A 2 6.14 -7.33 17.66
N LEU A 3 6.22 -7.08 16.34
CA LEU A 3 7.35 -6.38 15.73
C LEU A 3 7.48 -4.94 16.27
N VAL A 4 6.41 -4.13 16.14
CA VAL A 4 6.37 -2.75 16.65
C VAL A 4 6.66 -2.69 18.15
N ARG A 5 6.16 -3.65 18.93
CA ARG A 5 6.41 -3.70 20.37
C ARG A 5 7.89 -3.93 20.71
N ARG A 6 8.63 -4.65 19.86
CA ARG A 6 10.04 -4.97 20.08
C ARG A 6 10.99 -3.87 19.60
N VAL A 7 10.71 -3.25 18.46
CA VAL A 7 11.66 -2.32 17.81
C VAL A 7 11.14 -0.89 17.65
N GLY A 8 9.87 -0.64 17.96
CA GLY A 8 9.20 0.65 17.75
C GLY A 8 8.71 0.87 16.32
N HIS A 9 7.79 1.81 16.13
CA HIS A 9 7.14 2.07 14.84
C HIS A 9 8.14 2.51 13.76
N ALA A 10 9.06 3.43 14.08
CA ALA A 10 10.02 3.93 13.09
C ALA A 10 10.94 2.82 12.57
N ARG A 11 11.51 1.97 13.44
CA ARG A 11 12.36 0.85 12.99
C ARG A 11 11.55 -0.21 12.24
N ALA A 12 10.33 -0.49 12.68
CA ALA A 12 9.44 -1.40 11.95
C ALA A 12 9.15 -0.87 10.54
N PHE A 13 8.88 0.43 10.39
CA PHE A 13 8.71 1.10 9.10
C PHE A 13 9.94 0.90 8.22
N MET A 14 11.14 1.19 8.73
CA MET A 14 12.41 1.03 8.00
C MET A 14 12.64 -0.42 7.52
N VAL A 15 12.38 -1.41 8.38
CA VAL A 15 12.53 -2.83 8.04
C VAL A 15 11.55 -3.24 6.94
N LEU A 16 10.29 -2.82 7.04
CA LEU A 16 9.27 -3.14 6.04
C LEU A 16 9.55 -2.45 4.71
N SER A 17 10.01 -1.20 4.72
CA SER A 17 10.46 -0.50 3.52
C SER A 17 11.68 -1.17 2.88
N ALA A 18 12.62 -1.70 3.66
CA ALA A 18 13.73 -2.48 3.13
C ALA A 18 13.25 -3.77 2.44
N LEU A 19 12.26 -4.47 3.00
CA LEU A 19 11.65 -5.65 2.35
C LEU A 19 10.94 -5.29 1.04
N ILE A 20 10.30 -4.11 0.96
CA ILE A 20 9.70 -3.60 -0.27
C ILE A 20 10.80 -3.35 -1.33
N VAL A 21 11.92 -2.73 -0.95
CA VAL A 21 13.06 -2.50 -1.85
C VAL A 21 13.63 -3.82 -2.36
N LEU A 22 13.87 -4.79 -1.47
CA LEU A 22 14.37 -6.11 -1.86
C LEU A 22 13.39 -6.85 -2.79
N SER A 23 12.08 -6.73 -2.55
CA SER A 23 11.06 -7.32 -3.40
C SER A 23 11.07 -6.71 -4.80
N ASN A 24 11.16 -5.37 -4.91
CA ASN A 24 11.27 -4.71 -6.21
C ASN A 24 12.57 -5.07 -6.92
N ALA A 25 13.70 -5.10 -6.21
CA ALA A 25 14.98 -5.51 -6.79
C ALA A 25 14.90 -6.95 -7.35
N ALA A 26 14.25 -7.87 -6.64
CA ALA A 26 14.05 -9.25 -7.10
C ALA A 26 13.13 -9.32 -8.34
N VAL A 27 12.09 -8.47 -8.43
CA VAL A 27 11.25 -8.37 -9.64
C VAL A 27 12.03 -7.79 -10.81
N GLY A 28 12.87 -6.77 -10.57
CA GLY A 28 13.71 -6.13 -11.60
C GLY A 28 14.87 -6.99 -12.09
N ALA A 29 15.31 -7.98 -11.31
CA ALA A 29 16.36 -8.94 -11.70
C ALA A 29 15.94 -9.89 -12.83
N GLY A 30 14.66 -9.90 -13.21
CA GLY A 30 14.14 -10.64 -14.36
C GLY A 30 13.04 -11.65 -14.01
N PRO A 31 12.36 -12.19 -15.03
CA PRO A 31 11.13 -12.95 -14.86
C PRO A 31 11.38 -14.44 -14.58
N HIS A 32 12.12 -14.77 -13.52
CA HIS A 32 12.16 -16.16 -13.05
C HIS A 32 10.88 -16.45 -12.23
N PRO A 33 10.01 -17.40 -12.62
CA PRO A 33 8.64 -17.49 -12.11
C PRO A 33 8.54 -17.62 -10.58
N LEU A 34 9.36 -18.48 -9.98
CA LEU A 34 9.31 -18.72 -8.54
C LEU A 34 9.83 -17.53 -7.72
N SER A 35 10.89 -16.87 -8.19
CA SER A 35 11.42 -15.70 -7.49
C SER A 35 10.49 -14.51 -7.65
N TRP A 36 9.85 -14.37 -8.81
CA TRP A 36 8.84 -13.34 -9.06
C TRP A 36 7.62 -13.52 -8.14
N ILE A 37 7.09 -14.74 -8.01
CA ILE A 37 5.98 -15.04 -7.09
C ILE A 37 6.38 -14.75 -5.64
N ALA A 38 7.55 -15.23 -5.22
CA ALA A 38 8.07 -15.00 -3.88
C ALA A 38 8.25 -13.50 -3.58
N ALA A 39 8.79 -12.73 -4.54
CA ALA A 39 8.96 -11.30 -4.43
C ALA A 39 7.62 -10.56 -4.33
N ARG A 40 6.60 -10.97 -5.10
CA ARG A 40 5.25 -10.38 -5.03
C ARG A 40 4.55 -10.70 -3.71
N ALA A 41 4.73 -11.90 -3.19
CA ALA A 41 4.23 -12.28 -1.86
C ALA A 41 4.92 -11.47 -0.75
N LEU A 42 6.25 -11.31 -0.83
CA LEU A 42 7.02 -10.50 0.11
C LEU A 42 6.63 -9.03 0.06
N TYR A 43 6.46 -8.47 -1.14
CA TYR A 43 5.97 -7.11 -1.33
C TYR A 43 4.60 -6.92 -0.67
N GLY A 44 3.66 -7.83 -0.93
CA GLY A 44 2.32 -7.80 -0.35
C GLY A 44 2.32 -7.85 1.17
N PHE A 45 3.13 -8.74 1.76
CA PHE A 45 3.33 -8.81 3.20
C PHE A 45 3.91 -7.49 3.76
N ALA A 46 4.96 -6.98 3.12
CA ALA A 46 5.69 -5.81 3.59
C ALA A 46 4.85 -4.53 3.50
N ILE A 47 4.12 -4.31 2.38
CA ILE A 47 3.27 -3.12 2.21
C ILE A 47 2.07 -3.14 3.16
N CYS A 48 1.44 -4.30 3.38
CA CYS A 48 0.39 -4.45 4.39
C CYS A 48 0.91 -4.12 5.79
N GLY A 49 2.08 -4.65 6.14
CA GLY A 49 2.75 -4.33 7.40
C GLY A 49 3.05 -2.84 7.51
N LEU A 50 3.58 -2.22 6.46
CA LEU A 50 3.95 -0.81 6.42
C LEU A 50 2.72 0.07 6.69
N PHE A 51 1.60 -0.24 6.03
CA PHE A 51 0.34 0.46 6.20
C PHE A 51 -0.17 0.35 7.65
N ILE A 52 -0.17 -0.85 8.23
CA ILE A 52 -0.56 -1.07 9.64
C ILE A 52 0.33 -0.28 10.59
N VAL A 53 1.65 -0.28 10.37
CA VAL A 53 2.61 0.45 11.21
C VAL A 53 2.37 1.96 11.11
N ALA A 54 2.23 2.50 9.90
CA ALA A 54 1.99 3.91 9.67
C ALA A 54 0.68 4.38 10.32
N GLN A 55 -0.41 3.64 10.13
CA GLN A 55 -1.70 3.97 10.74
C GLN A 55 -1.69 3.87 12.26
N SER A 56 -1.09 2.81 12.83
CA SER A 56 -0.96 2.68 14.28
C SER A 56 -0.13 3.83 14.84
N TRP A 57 0.96 4.20 14.18
CA TRP A 57 1.84 5.26 14.66
C TRP A 57 1.15 6.62 14.66
N LEU A 58 0.46 6.95 13.56
CA LEU A 58 -0.33 8.18 13.47
C LEU A 58 -1.42 8.21 14.54
N ASN A 59 -2.13 7.10 14.77
CA ASN A 59 -3.15 7.03 15.83
C ASN A 59 -2.57 7.26 17.22
N ASP A 60 -1.38 6.71 17.50
CA ASP A 60 -0.72 6.79 18.80
C ASP A 60 -0.20 8.20 19.12
N VAL A 61 0.30 8.94 18.11
CA VAL A 61 0.91 10.27 18.32
C VAL A 61 -0.10 11.42 18.21
N ILE A 62 -1.21 11.22 17.49
CA ILE A 62 -2.14 12.30 17.20
C ILE A 62 -3.26 12.38 18.26
N ALA A 63 -3.44 13.58 18.80
CA ALA A 63 -4.53 13.91 19.72
C ALA A 63 -5.92 13.66 19.10
N ASN A 64 -6.87 13.15 19.90
CA ASN A 64 -8.22 12.80 19.45
C ASN A 64 -8.92 13.93 18.67
N ALA A 65 -8.74 15.19 19.09
CA ALA A 65 -9.40 16.36 18.51
C ALA A 65 -9.07 16.59 17.01
N ILE A 66 -7.89 16.17 16.55
CA ILE A 66 -7.45 16.36 15.15
C ILE A 66 -7.21 15.04 14.41
N ARG A 67 -7.35 13.89 15.10
CA ARG A 67 -7.08 12.56 14.54
C ARG A 67 -7.85 12.27 13.26
N GLY A 68 -9.15 12.59 13.25
CA GLY A 68 -10.00 12.40 12.06
C GLY A 68 -9.47 13.16 10.84
N ARG A 69 -9.09 14.43 11.01
CA ARG A 69 -8.54 15.28 9.93
C ARG A 69 -7.22 14.74 9.39
N VAL A 70 -6.32 14.31 10.26
CA VAL A 70 -5.02 13.78 9.83
C VAL A 70 -5.17 12.42 9.15
N MET A 71 -6.06 11.56 9.65
CA MET A 71 -6.37 10.28 8.99
C MET A 71 -7.02 10.50 7.63
N ALA A 72 -7.94 11.46 7.49
CA ALA A 72 -8.52 11.82 6.20
C ALA A 72 -7.43 12.28 5.22
N PHE A 73 -6.53 13.16 5.64
CA PHE A 73 -5.38 13.56 4.82
C PHE A 73 -4.49 12.37 4.42
N PHE A 74 -4.20 11.47 5.36
CA PHE A 74 -3.45 10.24 5.09
C PHE A 74 -4.11 9.39 3.99
N TYR A 75 -5.42 9.17 4.07
CA TYR A 75 -6.15 8.39 3.06
C TYR A 75 -6.22 9.11 1.71
N VAL A 76 -6.43 10.43 1.70
CA VAL A 76 -6.40 11.21 0.46
C VAL A 76 -5.03 11.14 -0.22
N ALA A 77 -3.95 11.33 0.56
CA ALA A 77 -2.59 11.23 0.05
C ALA A 77 -2.28 9.81 -0.46
N TYR A 78 -2.76 8.77 0.22
CA TYR A 78 -2.63 7.38 -0.22
C TYR A 78 -3.31 7.14 -1.56
N VAL A 79 -4.59 7.52 -1.71
CA VAL A 79 -5.33 7.32 -2.95
C VAL A 79 -4.77 8.17 -4.08
N ALA A 80 -4.36 9.41 -3.81
CA ALA A 80 -3.67 10.25 -4.79
C ALA A 80 -2.34 9.62 -5.25
N GLY A 81 -1.57 9.07 -4.31
CA GLY A 81 -0.34 8.33 -4.60
C GLY A 81 -0.57 7.11 -5.49
N LEU A 82 -1.67 6.37 -5.30
CA LEU A 82 -2.06 5.29 -6.23
C LEU A 82 -2.32 5.82 -7.64
N GLY A 83 -3.06 6.93 -7.76
CA GLY A 83 -3.35 7.56 -9.05
C GLY A 83 -2.08 8.01 -9.79
N VAL A 84 -1.20 8.72 -9.09
CA VAL A 84 0.11 9.13 -9.62
C VAL A 84 0.95 7.91 -10.00
N GLY A 85 0.99 6.88 -9.15
CA GLY A 85 1.70 5.63 -9.41
C GLY A 85 1.24 4.95 -10.70
N TYR A 86 -0.08 4.83 -10.92
CA TYR A 86 -0.60 4.29 -12.18
C TYR A 86 -0.26 5.17 -13.38
N TRP A 87 -0.30 6.49 -13.22
CA TRP A 87 0.04 7.42 -14.29
C TRP A 87 1.51 7.30 -14.72
N THR A 88 2.44 6.98 -13.80
CA THR A 88 3.86 6.75 -14.17
C THR A 88 4.04 5.62 -15.17
N LEU A 89 3.09 4.67 -15.26
CA LEU A 89 3.13 3.61 -16.28
C LEU A 89 3.10 4.18 -17.70
N ALA A 90 2.59 5.38 -17.94
CA ALA A 90 2.62 5.99 -19.27
C ALA A 90 4.02 6.47 -19.70
N LEU A 91 4.95 6.63 -18.74
CA LEU A 91 6.24 7.30 -18.94
C LEU A 91 7.45 6.35 -18.92
N ILE A 92 7.24 5.08 -18.56
CA ILE A 92 8.32 4.12 -18.31
C ILE A 92 8.24 2.91 -19.23
N ASP A 93 9.35 2.22 -19.44
CA ASP A 93 9.31 0.93 -20.15
C ASP A 93 8.94 -0.21 -19.19
N ILE A 94 7.71 -0.71 -19.33
CA ILE A 94 7.18 -1.81 -18.51
C ILE A 94 7.81 -3.18 -18.86
N ARG A 95 8.56 -3.27 -19.96
CA ARG A 95 9.31 -4.48 -20.33
C ARG A 95 10.70 -4.52 -19.69
N ALA A 96 11.20 -3.37 -19.25
CA ALA A 96 12.47 -3.22 -18.57
C ALA A 96 12.28 -3.19 -17.04
N ALA A 97 13.37 -2.91 -16.33
CA ALA A 97 13.37 -2.80 -14.87
C ALA A 97 12.81 -1.45 -14.35
N ASP A 98 12.30 -0.59 -15.22
CA ASP A 98 11.91 0.78 -14.87
C ASP A 98 10.83 0.83 -13.77
N ALA A 99 9.79 -0.01 -13.87
CA ALA A 99 8.72 -0.04 -12.88
C ALA A 99 9.23 -0.43 -11.47
N PRO A 100 10.00 -1.53 -11.31
CA PRO A 100 10.67 -1.82 -10.04
C PRO A 100 11.61 -0.70 -9.56
N LEU A 101 12.35 -0.06 -10.46
CA LEU A 101 13.27 1.04 -10.12
C LEU A 101 12.52 2.26 -9.56
N VAL A 102 11.40 2.63 -10.16
CA VAL A 102 10.50 3.67 -9.63
C VAL A 102 10.00 3.27 -8.24
N GLY A 103 9.56 2.02 -8.06
CA GLY A 103 9.15 1.48 -6.76
C GLY A 103 10.24 1.59 -5.68
N ILE A 104 11.49 1.26 -6.02
CA ILE A 104 12.65 1.39 -5.13
C ILE A 104 12.88 2.87 -4.79
N ALA A 105 12.89 3.75 -5.78
CA ALA A 105 13.16 5.17 -5.60
C ALA A 105 12.13 5.82 -4.66
N PHE A 106 10.84 5.62 -4.89
CA PHE A 106 9.78 6.17 -4.03
C PHE A 106 9.79 5.55 -2.63
N THR A 107 10.09 4.27 -2.50
CA THR A 107 10.25 3.63 -1.19
C THR A 107 11.43 4.24 -0.42
N ALA A 108 12.56 4.45 -1.08
CA ALA A 108 13.73 5.11 -0.48
C ALA A 108 13.43 6.57 -0.08
N LEU A 109 12.69 7.30 -0.91
CA LEU A 109 12.23 8.66 -0.57
C LEU A 109 11.32 8.66 0.66
N SER A 110 10.43 7.67 0.82
CA SER A 110 9.54 7.55 1.98
C SER A 110 10.29 7.32 3.30
N ILE A 111 11.47 6.70 3.22
CA ILE A 111 12.34 6.43 4.36
C ILE A 111 12.94 7.72 4.92
N LEU A 112 13.29 8.69 4.07
CA LEU A 112 13.98 9.92 4.47
C LEU A 112 13.24 10.72 5.57
N PRO A 113 11.96 11.11 5.42
CA PRO A 113 11.26 11.87 6.45
C PRO A 113 11.07 11.06 7.74
N VAL A 114 10.89 9.74 7.63
CA VAL A 114 10.74 8.85 8.79
C VAL A 114 12.07 8.65 9.52
N GLY A 115 13.19 8.58 8.80
CA GLY A 115 14.53 8.47 9.38
C GLY A 115 15.03 9.76 10.03
N LEU A 116 14.58 10.92 9.53
CA LEU A 116 14.95 12.24 10.05
C LEU A 116 14.05 12.73 11.19
N THR A 117 12.93 12.05 11.44
CA THR A 117 12.00 12.47 12.49
C THR A 117 12.61 12.31 13.88
N ARG A 118 12.39 13.32 14.74
CA ARG A 118 12.79 13.31 16.16
C ARG A 118 11.63 12.98 17.09
N LEU A 119 10.51 12.54 16.53
CA LEU A 119 9.30 12.25 17.27
C LEU A 119 9.56 11.10 18.27
N ALA A 120 9.27 11.35 19.54
CA ALA A 120 9.40 10.32 20.57
C ALA A 120 8.52 9.12 20.20
N GLN A 121 9.07 7.91 20.31
CA GLN A 121 8.27 6.72 20.05
C GLN A 121 7.23 6.57 21.16
N PRO A 122 5.95 6.37 20.82
CA PRO A 122 4.93 6.11 21.82
C PRO A 122 5.26 4.82 22.59
N PRO A 123 4.76 4.68 23.83
CA PRO A 123 4.98 3.49 24.63
C PRO A 123 4.50 2.23 23.88
N PRO A 124 5.11 1.06 24.14
CA PRO A 124 4.82 -0.14 23.39
C PRO A 124 3.32 -0.48 23.47
N PRO A 125 2.62 -0.65 22.33
CA PRO A 125 1.19 -0.89 22.34
C PRO A 125 0.85 -2.23 23.01
N GLN A 126 -0.34 -2.30 23.63
CA GLN A 126 -0.84 -3.53 24.25
C GLN A 126 -0.81 -4.70 23.27
N ALA A 127 -0.59 -5.90 23.79
CA ALA A 127 -0.52 -7.10 22.97
C ALA A 127 -1.90 -7.39 22.34
N ALA A 128 -2.01 -7.16 21.03
CA ALA A 128 -3.14 -7.59 20.23
C ALA A 128 -2.82 -8.92 19.52
N SER A 129 -3.75 -9.88 19.58
CA SER A 129 -3.72 -11.11 18.80
C SER A 129 -4.65 -11.00 17.60
N VAL A 130 -4.27 -11.63 16.48
CA VAL A 130 -5.13 -11.74 15.30
C VAL A 130 -6.17 -12.83 15.58
N ALA A 131 -7.42 -12.42 15.85
CA ALA A 131 -8.50 -13.32 16.22
C ALA A 131 -9.57 -13.38 15.12
N LEU A 132 -9.23 -13.95 13.94
CA LEU A 132 -10.12 -14.01 12.78
C LEU A 132 -11.46 -14.70 13.10
N GLY A 133 -11.44 -15.80 13.86
CA GLY A 133 -12.68 -16.49 14.28
C GLY A 133 -13.55 -15.64 15.20
N ARG A 134 -12.94 -14.78 16.04
CA ARG A 134 -13.69 -13.82 16.86
C ARG A 134 -14.27 -12.70 16.01
N ALA A 135 -13.51 -12.18 15.04
CA ALA A 135 -13.99 -11.16 14.10
C ALA A 135 -15.20 -11.66 13.31
N TRP A 136 -15.15 -12.90 12.80
CA TRP A 136 -16.29 -13.53 12.13
C TRP A 136 -17.50 -13.66 13.04
N ARG A 137 -17.33 -14.09 14.29
CA ARG A 137 -18.42 -14.20 15.27
C ARG A 137 -19.05 -12.84 15.63
N ILE A 138 -18.27 -11.76 15.63
CA ILE A 138 -18.77 -10.41 15.96
C ILE A 138 -19.55 -9.83 14.78
N SER A 139 -19.02 -9.92 13.56
CA SER A 139 -19.71 -9.41 12.37
C SER A 139 -19.36 -10.25 11.14
N PRO A 140 -20.12 -11.32 10.87
CA PRO A 140 -19.94 -12.14 9.67
C PRO A 140 -20.11 -11.31 8.40
N VAL A 141 -21.11 -10.41 8.39
CA VAL A 141 -21.40 -9.50 7.26
C VAL A 141 -20.24 -8.54 7.03
N GLY A 142 -19.63 -7.98 8.09
CA GLY A 142 -18.48 -7.10 7.96
C GLY A 142 -17.26 -7.82 7.38
N VAL A 143 -16.96 -9.03 7.85
CA VAL A 143 -15.84 -9.82 7.33
C VAL A 143 -16.09 -10.25 5.87
N ALA A 144 -17.28 -10.77 5.56
CA ALA A 144 -17.65 -11.15 4.20
C ALA A 144 -17.63 -9.95 3.24
N GLY A 145 -18.14 -8.79 3.67
CA GLY A 145 -18.13 -7.55 2.90
C GLY A 145 -16.71 -7.06 2.61
N MET A 146 -15.81 -7.08 3.59
CA MET A 146 -14.40 -6.72 3.37
C MET A 146 -13.70 -7.67 2.39
N LEU A 147 -13.95 -8.98 2.49
CA LEU A 147 -13.41 -9.96 1.55
C LEU A 147 -13.94 -9.74 0.12
N ALA A 148 -15.24 -9.47 -0.01
CA ALA A 148 -15.87 -9.22 -1.29
C ALA A 148 -15.33 -7.94 -1.95
N VAL A 149 -15.28 -6.82 -1.21
CA VAL A 149 -14.76 -5.54 -1.71
C VAL A 149 -13.28 -5.65 -2.06
N GLY A 150 -12.47 -6.26 -1.19
CA GLY A 150 -11.04 -6.45 -1.44
C GLY A 150 -10.79 -7.35 -2.67
N GLY A 151 -11.48 -8.49 -2.74
CA GLY A 151 -11.38 -9.42 -3.87
C GLY A 151 -11.81 -8.80 -5.19
N LEU A 152 -12.93 -8.08 -5.21
CA LEU A 152 -13.40 -7.36 -6.38
C LEU A 152 -12.41 -6.28 -6.83
N SER A 153 -11.91 -5.47 -5.88
CA SER A 153 -10.94 -4.40 -6.18
C SER A 153 -9.64 -4.95 -6.77
N MET A 154 -9.13 -6.05 -6.23
CA MET A 154 -7.93 -6.72 -6.76
C MET A 154 -8.18 -7.38 -8.11
N THR A 155 -9.38 -7.94 -8.32
CA THR A 155 -9.78 -8.52 -9.61
C THR A 155 -9.81 -7.45 -10.70
N ILE A 156 -10.47 -6.32 -10.42
CA ILE A 156 -10.52 -5.19 -11.35
C ILE A 156 -9.11 -4.67 -11.65
N SER A 157 -8.30 -4.40 -10.61
CA SER A 157 -6.95 -3.85 -10.77
C SER A 157 -6.00 -4.81 -11.51
N GLY A 158 -6.22 -6.13 -11.38
CA GLY A 158 -5.40 -7.15 -12.05
C GLY A 158 -5.82 -7.44 -13.48
N PHE A 159 -7.13 -7.52 -13.76
CA PHE A 159 -7.65 -7.92 -15.07
C PHE A 159 -7.94 -6.75 -16.02
N ALA A 160 -8.25 -5.55 -15.51
CA ALA A 160 -8.50 -4.39 -16.37
C ALA A 160 -7.32 -4.05 -17.32
N PRO A 161 -6.04 -4.02 -16.87
CA PRO A 161 -4.91 -3.77 -17.77
C PRO A 161 -4.77 -4.86 -18.83
N ILE A 162 -4.98 -6.12 -18.45
CA ILE A 162 -4.89 -7.28 -19.36
C ILE A 162 -5.95 -7.18 -20.45
N HIS A 163 -7.20 -6.89 -20.06
CA HIS A 163 -8.31 -6.74 -20.99
C HIS A 163 -8.14 -5.57 -21.94
N ALA A 164 -7.70 -4.41 -21.44
CA ALA A 164 -7.45 -3.24 -22.27
C ALA A 164 -6.31 -3.51 -23.28
N THR A 165 -5.20 -4.11 -22.82
CA THR A 165 -4.09 -4.49 -23.69
C THR A 165 -4.52 -5.50 -24.76
N ALA A 166 -5.32 -6.51 -24.39
CA ALA A 166 -5.84 -7.51 -25.34
C ALA A 166 -6.77 -6.91 -26.41
N LYS A 167 -7.43 -5.79 -26.11
CA LYS A 167 -8.24 -5.02 -27.07
C LYS A 167 -7.42 -4.08 -27.97
N GLY A 168 -6.10 -4.02 -27.79
CA GLY A 168 -5.21 -3.18 -28.58
C GLY A 168 -5.07 -1.74 -28.08
N TYR A 169 -5.50 -1.43 -26.86
CA TYR A 169 -5.25 -0.11 -26.26
C TYR A 169 -3.76 0.10 -25.99
N SER A 170 -3.30 1.35 -26.08
CA SER A 170 -1.91 1.69 -25.82
C SER A 170 -1.59 1.63 -24.33
N GLN A 171 -0.29 1.57 -23.99
CA GLN A 171 0.16 1.63 -22.60
C GLN A 171 -0.28 2.91 -21.89
N ALA A 172 -0.34 4.03 -22.61
CA ALA A 172 -0.82 5.31 -22.09
C ALA A 172 -2.33 5.26 -21.76
N ASP A 173 -3.14 4.61 -22.61
CA ASP A 173 -4.58 4.42 -22.35
C ASP A 173 -4.81 3.54 -21.12
N VAL A 174 -4.01 2.48 -20.96
CA VAL A 174 -4.06 1.60 -19.79
C VAL A 174 -3.67 2.36 -18.52
N ALA A 175 -2.60 3.15 -18.56
CA ALA A 175 -2.18 3.99 -17.45
C ALA A 175 -3.27 5.01 -17.06
N LEU A 176 -3.90 5.65 -18.05
CA LEU A 176 -5.02 6.57 -17.85
C LEU A 176 -6.21 5.86 -17.20
N LEU A 177 -6.62 4.70 -17.73
CA LEU A 177 -7.71 3.89 -17.18
C LEU A 177 -7.47 3.56 -15.70
N LEU A 178 -6.28 3.07 -15.36
CA LEU A 178 -5.95 2.68 -13.99
C LEU A 178 -5.82 3.87 -13.06
N SER A 179 -5.29 5.00 -13.53
CA SER A 179 -5.18 6.24 -12.73
C SER A 179 -6.55 6.89 -12.45
N ALA A 180 -7.51 6.75 -13.37
CA ALA A 180 -8.85 7.27 -13.22
C ALA A 180 -9.63 6.60 -12.07
N MET A 181 -9.34 5.35 -11.73
CA MET A 181 -10.05 4.59 -10.68
C MET A 181 -9.84 5.18 -9.26
N PRO A 182 -8.60 5.37 -8.76
CA PRO A 182 -8.38 6.03 -7.49
C PRO A 182 -8.75 7.52 -7.52
N ILE A 183 -8.56 8.23 -8.64
CA ILE A 183 -8.97 9.64 -8.76
C ILE A 183 -10.50 9.77 -8.67
N GLY A 184 -11.25 8.92 -9.36
CA GLY A 184 -12.72 8.88 -9.25
C GLY A 184 -13.17 8.57 -7.82
N THR A 185 -12.44 7.71 -7.11
CA THR A 185 -12.67 7.44 -5.69
C THR A 185 -12.53 8.71 -4.85
N LEU A 186 -11.47 9.50 -5.06
CA LEU A 186 -11.27 10.77 -4.34
C LEU A 186 -12.39 11.78 -4.58
N ILE A 187 -12.81 11.93 -5.84
CA ILE A 187 -13.88 12.87 -6.23
C ILE A 187 -15.18 12.55 -5.48
N LEU A 188 -15.50 11.27 -5.32
CA LEU A 188 -16.71 10.84 -4.61
C LEU A 188 -16.52 10.79 -3.08
N GLN A 189 -15.31 10.51 -2.61
CA GLN A 189 -15.01 10.37 -1.18
C GLN A 189 -14.96 11.70 -0.44
N ILE A 190 -14.50 12.79 -1.07
CA ILE A 190 -14.44 14.13 -0.44
C ILE A 190 -15.83 14.70 -0.08
N PRO A 191 -16.87 14.64 -0.94
CA PRO A 191 -18.19 15.18 -0.61
C PRO A 191 -19.04 14.26 0.28
N LEU A 192 -18.78 12.95 0.27
CA LEU A 192 -19.52 11.95 1.05
C LEU A 192 -18.87 11.63 2.40
N GLY A 193 -17.68 12.18 2.66
CA GLY A 193 -16.85 11.93 3.85
C GLY A 193 -16.88 13.07 4.86
#